data_AF-A0A7W0IUD8-F1
#
_entry.id   AF-A0A7W0IUD8-F1
#
_cell.length_a   1.000
_cell.length_b   1.000
_cell.length_c   1.000
_cell.angle_alpha   90.00
_cell.angle_beta   90.00
_cell.angle_gamma   90.00
#
_symmetry.space_group_name_H-M   'P 1'
#
loop_
_entity.id
_entity.type
_entity.pdbx_description
1 polymer ?
#
loop_
_entity_poly.entity_id
_entity_poly.type
_entity_poly.pdbx_seq_one_letter_code
_entity_poly.pdbx_strand_id
1 'polypeptide(L)'
;MSKKMKIMVISSLLLNALLIGVIVGDLSHRFGREHFIGRHAELISKLPQDKAELFLKTVERVHLNNRNIYNQIRKTRKEAMKILAAPEFDEAAYRLELKKLHELGDLKMQGLANATIELARQFGQEERRALAQHLKRELRHLRDTKSPRNARTPKHENS
;
A
#
# COMPACT_ATOMS: atom_id res chain seq x y z
N MET A 1 39.01 29.38 -13.84
CA MET A 1 38.34 28.30 -14.62
C MET A 1 37.42 28.90 -15.68
N SER A 2 37.61 28.52 -16.95
CA SER A 2 36.80 29.00 -18.08
C SER A 2 35.33 28.59 -17.93
N LYS A 3 34.41 29.48 -18.32
CA LYS A 3 32.94 29.21 -18.31
C LYS A 3 32.59 27.89 -19.02
N LYS A 4 33.30 27.57 -20.11
CA LYS A 4 33.13 26.33 -20.87
C LYS A 4 33.46 25.08 -20.05
N MET A 5 34.51 25.14 -19.22
CA MET A 5 34.92 24.02 -18.38
C MET A 5 33.93 23.78 -17.24
N LYS A 6 33.36 24.84 -16.65
CA LYS A 6 32.28 24.72 -15.66
C LYS A 6 31.02 24.09 -16.27
N ILE A 7 30.65 24.47 -17.49
CA ILE A 7 29.48 23.91 -18.20
C ILE A 7 29.67 22.42 -18.48
N MET A 8 30.84 21.98 -18.94
CA MET A 8 31.09 20.55 -19.18
C MET A 8 31.03 19.71 -17.88
N VAL A 9 31.58 20.22 -16.79
CA VAL A 9 31.52 19.53 -15.48
C VAL A 9 30.08 19.44 -14.97
N ILE A 10 29.31 20.52 -15.04
CA ILE A 10 27.89 20.53 -14.64
C ILE A 10 27.06 19.58 -15.52
N SER A 11 27.30 19.59 -16.82
CA SER A 11 26.60 18.70 -17.77
C SER A 11 26.90 17.23 -17.50
N SER A 12 28.16 16.88 -17.22
CA SER A 12 28.55 15.52 -16.84
C SER A 12 27.90 15.07 -15.52
N LEU A 13 27.86 15.94 -14.51
CA LEU A 13 27.20 15.67 -13.23
C LEU A 13 25.69 15.44 -13.39
N LEU A 14 25.01 16.29 -14.17
CA LEU A 14 23.58 16.13 -14.45
C LEU A 14 23.28 14.84 -15.21
N LEU A 15 24.11 14.50 -16.20
CA LEU A 15 23.93 13.26 -16.97
C LEU A 15 24.08 12.02 -16.07
N ASN A 16 25.09 12.01 -15.20
CA ASN A 16 25.29 10.91 -14.25
C ASN A 16 24.15 10.81 -13.24
N ALA A 17 23.68 11.95 -12.69
CA ALA A 17 22.54 11.96 -11.78
C ALA A 17 21.24 11.46 -12.45
N LEU A 18 21.03 11.82 -13.72
CA LEU A 18 19.91 11.33 -14.52
C LEU A 18 20.01 9.82 -14.79
N LEU A 19 21.21 9.33 -15.11
CA LEU A 19 21.45 7.90 -15.35
C LEU A 19 21.23 7.07 -14.09
N ILE A 20 21.74 7.54 -12.95
CA ILE A 20 21.48 6.92 -11.64
C ILE A 20 19.99 6.97 -11.32
N GLY A 21 19.31 8.08 -11.59
CA GLY A 21 17.86 8.22 -11.40
C GLY A 21 17.06 7.21 -12.21
N VAL A 22 17.42 6.98 -13.48
CA VAL A 22 16.76 5.99 -14.35
C VAL A 22 17.01 4.56 -13.87
N ILE A 23 18.25 4.21 -13.51
CA ILE A 23 18.60 2.87 -13.05
C ILE A 23 17.93 2.56 -11.70
N VAL A 24 18.01 3.49 -10.74
CA VAL A 24 17.34 3.33 -9.43
C VAL A 24 15.82 3.29 -9.59
N GLY A 25 15.27 4.09 -10.50
CA GLY A 25 13.86 4.09 -10.85
C GLY A 25 13.39 2.73 -11.37
N ASP A 26 14.05 2.18 -12.39
CA ASP A 26 13.67 0.88 -12.98
C ASP A 26 13.83 -0.27 -11.98
N LEU A 27 14.93 -0.28 -11.21
CA LEU A 27 15.19 -1.33 -10.23
C LEU A 27 14.17 -1.30 -9.08
N SER A 28 13.77 -0.11 -8.61
CA SER A 28 12.76 0.05 -7.57
C SER A 28 11.39 -0.50 -7.99
N HIS A 29 11.05 -0.39 -9.28
CA HIS A 29 9.79 -0.88 -9.81
C HIS A 29 9.73 -2.42 -9.82
N ARG A 30 10.87 -3.08 -10.10
CA ARG A 30 10.98 -4.54 -10.13
C ARG A 30 10.84 -5.17 -8.75
N PHE A 31 11.48 -4.62 -7.72
CA PHE A 31 11.38 -5.14 -6.35
C PHE A 31 9.97 -5.00 -5.75
N GLY A 32 9.27 -3.91 -6.05
CA GLY A 32 7.89 -3.73 -5.60
C GLY A 32 6.93 -4.74 -6.24
N ARG A 33 7.17 -5.07 -7.51
CA ARG A 33 6.34 -6.01 -8.28
C ARG A 33 6.46 -7.45 -7.78
N GLU A 34 7.66 -7.90 -7.44
CA GLU A 34 7.89 -9.26 -6.95
C GLU A 34 7.19 -9.51 -5.61
N HIS A 35 7.27 -8.54 -4.68
CA HIS A 35 6.57 -8.61 -3.40
C HIS A 35 5.04 -8.55 -3.57
N PHE A 36 4.57 -7.76 -4.54
CA PHE A 36 3.15 -7.65 -4.87
C PHE A 36 2.59 -8.95 -5.48
N ILE A 37 3.32 -9.56 -6.41
CA ILE A 37 2.97 -10.87 -6.97
C ILE A 37 2.98 -11.92 -5.86
N GLY A 38 4.00 -11.92 -5.00
CA GLY A 38 4.10 -12.85 -3.86
C GLY A 38 2.90 -12.80 -2.93
N ARG A 39 2.36 -11.61 -2.63
CA ARG A 39 1.14 -11.45 -1.82
C ARG A 39 -0.09 -12.11 -2.44
N HIS A 40 -0.18 -12.11 -3.77
CA HIS A 40 -1.32 -12.63 -4.51
C HIS A 40 -1.06 -13.99 -5.17
N ALA A 41 0.09 -14.62 -4.90
CA ALA A 41 0.57 -15.80 -5.61
C ALA A 41 -0.43 -16.96 -5.62
N GLU A 42 -1.11 -17.21 -4.50
CA GLU A 42 -2.07 -18.31 -4.39
C GLU A 42 -3.33 -18.11 -5.26
N LEU A 43 -3.78 -16.87 -5.44
CA LEU A 43 -4.89 -16.58 -6.34
C LEU A 43 -4.42 -16.68 -7.79
N ILE A 44 -3.26 -16.10 -8.10
CA ILE A 44 -2.64 -16.12 -9.42
C ILE A 44 -2.45 -17.55 -9.93
N SER A 45 -1.99 -18.47 -9.08
CA SER A 45 -1.80 -19.88 -9.45
C SER A 45 -3.09 -20.64 -9.78
N LYS A 46 -4.26 -20.11 -9.39
CA LYS A 46 -5.58 -20.73 -9.60
C LYS A 46 -6.33 -20.09 -10.77
N LEU A 47 -5.80 -19.04 -11.36
CA LEU A 47 -6.42 -18.34 -12.48
C LEU A 47 -5.72 -18.72 -13.80
N PRO A 48 -6.46 -18.77 -14.91
CA PRO A 48 -5.86 -18.74 -16.24
C PRO A 48 -4.94 -17.52 -16.41
N GLN A 49 -3.92 -17.64 -17.26
CA GLN A 49 -2.88 -16.61 -17.39
C GLN A 49 -3.44 -15.22 -17.74
N ASP A 50 -4.40 -15.15 -18.66
CA ASP A 50 -5.08 -13.91 -19.06
C ASP A 50 -5.85 -13.27 -17.88
N LYS A 51 -6.51 -14.08 -17.06
CA LYS A 51 -7.26 -13.64 -15.87
C LYS A 51 -6.34 -13.23 -14.73
N ALA A 52 -5.20 -13.91 -14.56
CA ALA A 52 -4.18 -13.55 -13.60
C ALA A 52 -3.55 -12.20 -13.93
N GLU A 53 -3.23 -11.95 -15.21
CA GLU A 53 -2.72 -10.65 -15.66
C GLU A 53 -3.76 -9.54 -15.49
N LEU A 54 -5.03 -9.82 -15.83
CA LEU A 54 -6.13 -8.89 -15.59
C LEU A 54 -6.25 -8.55 -14.10
N PHE A 55 -6.21 -9.56 -13.23
CA PHE A 55 -6.23 -9.36 -11.78
C PHE A 55 -5.09 -8.44 -11.32
N LEU A 56 -3.85 -8.74 -11.70
CA LEU A 56 -2.67 -7.95 -11.32
C LEU A 56 -2.79 -6.49 -11.77
N LYS A 57 -3.15 -6.26 -13.03
CA LYS A 57 -3.34 -4.90 -13.58
C LYS A 57 -4.44 -4.14 -12.84
N THR A 58 -5.54 -4.80 -12.50
CA THR A 58 -6.64 -4.17 -11.77
C THR A 58 -6.24 -3.79 -10.34
N VAL A 59 -5.56 -4.68 -9.61
CA VAL A 59 -5.11 -4.38 -8.24
C VAL A 59 -4.02 -3.30 -8.24
N GLU A 60 -3.10 -3.32 -9.22
CA GLU A 60 -2.10 -2.27 -9.40
C GLU A 60 -2.75 -0.91 -9.67
N ARG A 61 -3.74 -0.85 -10.57
CA ARG A 61 -4.51 0.38 -10.85
C ARG A 61 -5.18 0.91 -9.58
N VAL A 62 -5.81 0.04 -8.79
CA VAL A 62 -6.43 0.43 -7.51
C VAL A 62 -5.39 0.96 -6.53
N HIS A 63 -4.23 0.32 -6.44
CA HIS A 63 -3.14 0.76 -5.57
C HIS A 63 -2.64 2.16 -5.96
N LEU A 64 -2.40 2.39 -7.25
CA LEU A 64 -1.95 3.67 -7.79
C LEU A 64 -3.00 4.77 -7.54
N ASN A 65 -4.27 4.51 -7.84
CA ASN A 65 -5.37 5.45 -7.63
C ASN A 65 -5.53 5.80 -6.13
N ASN A 66 -5.33 4.81 -5.25
CA ASN A 66 -5.46 5.01 -3.81
C ASN A 66 -4.19 5.57 -3.17
N ARG A 67 -3.08 5.79 -3.90
CA ARG A 67 -1.81 6.30 -3.34
C ARG A 67 -2.00 7.61 -2.60
N ASN A 68 -2.80 8.52 -3.17
CA ASN A 68 -3.13 9.79 -2.51
C ASN A 68 -3.94 9.56 -1.22
N ILE A 69 -4.92 8.66 -1.25
CA ILE A 69 -5.72 8.29 -0.07
C ILE A 69 -4.82 7.71 1.04
N TYR A 70 -3.86 6.83 0.71
CA TYR A 70 -2.91 6.32 1.69
C TYR A 70 -2.07 7.42 2.35
N ASN A 71 -1.59 8.38 1.55
CA ASN A 71 -0.85 9.52 2.07
C ASN A 71 -1.71 10.39 2.99
N GLN A 72 -2.97 10.62 2.62
CA GLN A 72 -3.93 11.36 3.44
C GLN A 72 -4.22 10.64 4.75
N ILE A 73 -4.51 9.33 4.72
CA ILE A 73 -4.70 8.53 5.94
C ILE A 73 -3.48 8.63 6.86
N ARG A 74 -2.27 8.54 6.31
CA ARG A 74 -1.03 8.67 7.10
C ARG A 74 -0.92 10.05 7.74
N LYS A 75 -1.22 11.11 6.99
CA LYS A 75 -1.20 12.50 7.48
C LYS A 75 -2.24 12.72 8.58
N THR A 76 -3.50 12.39 8.31
CA THR A 76 -4.62 12.53 9.26
C THR A 76 -4.38 11.74 10.54
N ARG A 77 -3.82 10.53 10.45
CA ARG A 77 -3.42 9.76 11.65
C ARG A 77 -2.34 10.49 12.45
N LYS A 78 -1.34 11.07 11.79
CA LYS A 78 -0.27 11.82 12.45
C LYS A 78 -0.84 13.05 13.18
N GLU A 79 -1.75 13.78 12.55
CA GLU A 79 -2.41 14.94 13.18
C GLU A 79 -3.29 14.51 14.36
N ALA A 80 -4.08 13.44 14.21
CA ALA A 80 -4.87 12.88 15.31
C ALA A 80 -4.00 12.51 16.52
N MET A 81 -2.83 11.88 16.29
CA MET A 81 -1.89 11.55 17.35
C MET A 81 -1.24 12.80 17.97
N LYS A 82 -1.01 13.84 17.18
CA LYS A 82 -0.49 15.12 17.69
C LYS A 82 -1.50 15.81 18.63
N ILE A 83 -2.77 15.82 18.26
CA ILE A 83 -3.85 16.37 19.10
C ILE A 83 -3.98 15.55 20.38
N LEU A 84 -3.94 14.22 20.28
CA LEU A 84 -4.05 13.32 21.42
C LEU A 84 -2.87 13.46 22.41
N ALA A 85 -1.67 13.79 21.91
CA ALA A 85 -0.47 13.97 22.72
C ALA A 85 -0.22 15.43 23.16
N ALA A 86 -1.13 16.36 22.86
CA ALA A 86 -0.99 17.75 23.27
C ALA A 86 -1.19 17.91 24.80
N PRO A 87 -0.57 18.95 25.43
CA PRO A 87 -0.74 19.19 26.86
C PRO A 87 -2.20 19.39 27.29
N GLU A 88 -2.99 20.02 26.43
CA GLU A 88 -4.44 20.14 26.57
C GLU A 88 -5.11 19.37 25.44
N PHE A 89 -6.07 18.52 25.80
CA PHE A 89 -6.77 17.68 24.83
C PHE A 89 -7.93 18.45 24.19
N ASP A 90 -7.81 18.71 22.89
CA ASP A 90 -8.90 19.24 22.07
C ASP A 90 -9.74 18.09 21.48
N GLU A 91 -10.83 17.77 22.17
CA GLU A 91 -11.76 16.72 21.75
C GLU A 91 -12.38 17.01 20.38
N ALA A 92 -12.73 18.26 20.10
CA ALA A 92 -13.41 18.64 18.86
C ALA A 92 -12.49 18.47 17.65
N ALA A 93 -11.23 18.92 17.76
CA ALA A 93 -10.22 18.71 16.74
C ALA A 93 -9.92 17.21 16.53
N TYR A 94 -9.83 16.43 17.61
CA TYR A 94 -9.59 14.99 17.52
C TYR A 94 -10.74 14.26 16.81
N ARG A 95 -12.00 14.57 17.17
CA ARG A 95 -13.19 14.03 16.50
C ARG A 95 -13.24 14.38 15.01
N LEU A 96 -12.81 15.58 14.65
CA LEU A 96 -12.74 16.00 13.24
C LEU A 96 -11.73 15.15 12.45
N GLU A 97 -10.54 14.91 13.00
CA GLU A 97 -9.54 14.05 12.34
C GLU A 97 -10.00 12.59 12.27
N LEU A 98 -10.70 12.09 13.29
CA LEU A 98 -11.32 10.76 13.24
C LEU A 98 -12.38 10.65 12.15
N LYS A 99 -13.23 11.67 11.97
CA LYS A 99 -14.23 11.68 10.91
C LYS A 99 -13.58 11.59 9.53
N LYS A 100 -12.52 12.39 9.30
CA LYS A 100 -11.72 12.34 8.06
C LYS A 100 -11.12 10.95 7.83
N LEU A 101 -10.62 10.28 8.88
CA LEU A 101 -10.10 8.92 8.76
C LEU A 101 -11.17 7.90 8.32
N HIS A 102 -12.40 8.04 8.80
CA HIS A 102 -13.52 7.17 8.39
C HIS A 102 -13.86 7.41 6.92
N GLU A 103 -14.04 8.67 6.50
CA GLU A 103 -14.34 9.04 5.11
C GLU A 103 -13.27 8.53 4.13
N LEU A 104 -11.98 8.68 4.47
CA LEU A 104 -10.87 8.15 3.67
C LEU A 104 -10.85 6.61 3.64
N GLY A 105 -11.22 5.98 4.75
CA GLY A 105 -11.38 4.54 4.84
C GLY A 105 -12.47 4.01 3.90
N ASP A 106 -13.61 4.69 3.86
CA ASP A 106 -14.75 4.35 3.02
C ASP A 106 -14.41 4.52 1.53
N LEU A 107 -13.80 5.64 1.14
CA LEU A 107 -13.34 5.87 -0.24
C LEU A 107 -12.38 4.78 -0.71
N LYS A 108 -11.43 4.38 0.15
CA LYS A 108 -10.52 3.27 -0.14
C LYS A 108 -11.27 1.96 -0.35
N MET A 109 -12.25 1.66 0.52
CA MET A 109 -13.03 0.42 0.44
C MET A 109 -13.92 0.39 -0.79
N GLN A 110 -14.52 1.52 -1.17
CA GLN A 110 -15.30 1.66 -2.41
C GLN A 110 -14.44 1.37 -3.64
N GLY A 111 -13.21 1.88 -3.70
CA GLY A 111 -12.27 1.58 -4.79
C GLY A 111 -11.99 0.09 -4.93
N LEU A 112 -11.78 -0.61 -3.81
CA LEU A 112 -11.58 -2.07 -3.79
C LEU A 112 -12.85 -2.83 -4.21
N ALA A 113 -14.02 -2.40 -3.74
CA ALA A 113 -15.30 -3.02 -4.08
C ALA A 113 -15.59 -2.91 -5.58
N ASN A 114 -15.40 -1.73 -6.18
CA ASN A 114 -15.60 -1.50 -7.62
C ASN A 114 -14.66 -2.38 -8.46
N ALA A 115 -13.39 -2.49 -8.08
CA ALA A 115 -12.45 -3.38 -8.76
C ALA A 115 -12.81 -4.86 -8.60
N THR A 116 -13.31 -5.26 -7.43
CA THR A 116 -13.79 -6.63 -7.21
C THR A 116 -15.00 -6.94 -8.11
N ILE A 117 -15.92 -5.99 -8.27
CA ILE A 117 -17.06 -6.10 -9.19
C ILE A 117 -16.58 -6.21 -10.65
N GLU A 118 -15.62 -5.38 -11.06
CA GLU A 118 -15.01 -5.41 -12.40
C GLU A 118 -14.40 -6.78 -12.72
N LEU A 119 -13.64 -7.36 -11.78
CA LEU A 119 -13.05 -8.69 -11.93
C LEU A 119 -14.11 -9.78 -11.94
N ALA A 120 -15.06 -9.74 -11.00
CA ALA A 120 -16.10 -10.75 -10.89
C ALA A 120 -16.98 -10.86 -12.15
N ARG A 121 -17.20 -9.75 -12.88
CA ARG A 121 -17.93 -9.77 -14.17
C ARG A 121 -17.18 -10.53 -15.26
N GLN A 122 -15.86 -10.53 -15.22
CA GLN A 122 -15.01 -11.18 -16.22
C GLN A 122 -14.63 -12.60 -15.82
N PHE A 123 -14.92 -12.99 -14.59
CA PHE A 123 -14.54 -14.28 -14.02
C PHE A 123 -15.70 -15.29 -14.09
N GLY A 124 -15.37 -16.54 -14.38
CA GLY A 124 -16.25 -17.70 -14.24
C GLY A 124 -16.60 -17.99 -12.78
N GLN A 125 -17.37 -19.06 -12.54
CA GLN A 125 -17.81 -19.41 -11.18
C GLN A 125 -16.64 -19.83 -10.28
N GLU A 126 -15.75 -20.70 -10.77
CA GLU A 126 -14.59 -21.17 -9.99
C GLU A 126 -13.59 -20.05 -9.71
N GLU A 127 -13.36 -19.17 -10.68
CA GLU A 127 -12.49 -18.01 -10.53
C GLU A 127 -13.05 -17.02 -9.50
N ARG A 128 -14.37 -16.79 -9.50
CA ARG A 128 -15.05 -15.98 -8.46
C ARG A 128 -14.94 -16.63 -7.07
N ARG A 129 -15.01 -17.96 -6.97
CA ARG A 129 -14.79 -18.68 -5.70
C ARG A 129 -13.35 -18.49 -5.21
N ALA A 130 -12.36 -18.62 -6.10
CA ALA A 130 -10.96 -18.37 -5.76
C ALA A 130 -10.72 -16.93 -5.28
N LEU A 131 -11.30 -15.95 -5.98
CA LEU A 131 -11.26 -14.54 -5.60
C LEU A 131 -11.89 -14.30 -4.22
N ALA A 132 -13.07 -14.86 -3.95
CA ALA A 132 -13.74 -14.72 -2.67
C ALA A 132 -12.93 -15.32 -1.50
N GLN A 133 -12.33 -16.49 -1.71
CA GLN A 133 -11.44 -17.11 -0.73
C GLN A 133 -10.21 -16.24 -0.46
N HIS A 134 -9.61 -15.68 -1.50
CA HIS A 134 -8.47 -14.77 -1.38
C HIS A 134 -8.83 -13.52 -0.56
N LEU A 135 -9.94 -12.85 -0.89
CA LEU A 135 -10.42 -11.67 -0.15
C LEU A 135 -10.70 -11.98 1.32
N LYS A 136 -11.28 -13.15 1.62
CA LYS A 136 -11.52 -13.59 3.01
C LYS A 136 -10.22 -13.71 3.81
N ARG A 137 -9.12 -14.16 3.20
CA ARG A 137 -7.82 -14.26 3.87
C ARG A 137 -7.20 -12.89 4.12
N GLU A 138 -7.23 -12.00 3.13
CA GLU A 138 -6.74 -10.63 3.29
C GLU A 138 -7.48 -9.91 4.44
N LEU A 139 -8.80 -10.06 4.52
CA LEU A 139 -9.60 -9.51 5.62
C LEU A 139 -9.22 -10.08 6.99
N ARG A 140 -8.83 -11.36 7.07
CA ARG A 140 -8.33 -11.97 8.32
C ARG A 140 -6.98 -11.41 8.73
N HIS A 141 -6.04 -11.27 7.80
CA HIS A 141 -4.73 -10.68 8.08
C HIS A 141 -4.85 -9.24 8.63
N LEU A 142 -5.80 -8.45 8.12
CA LEU A 142 -6.09 -7.11 8.66
C LEU A 142 -6.65 -7.12 10.10
N ARG A 143 -7.32 -8.20 10.51
CA ARG A 143 -7.84 -8.37 11.86
C ARG A 143 -6.77 -8.88 12.83
N ASP A 144 -5.94 -9.81 12.39
CA ASP A 144 -4.93 -10.45 13.25
C ASP A 144 -3.73 -9.53 13.52
N THR A 145 -3.34 -8.68 12.57
CA THR A 145 -2.29 -7.65 12.77
C THR A 145 -2.67 -6.55 13.76
N LYS A 146 -3.94 -6.47 14.19
CA LYS A 146 -4.41 -5.55 15.26
C LYS A 146 -4.36 -6.16 16.66
N SER A 147 -3.97 -7.43 16.82
CA SER A 147 -3.91 -8.09 18.13
C SER A 147 -2.45 -8.21 18.60
N PRO A 148 -2.00 -7.47 19.62
CA PRO A 148 -0.69 -7.69 20.24
C PRO A 148 -0.75 -8.91 21.15
N ARG A 149 -1.04 -10.09 20.60
CA ARG A 149 -1.01 -11.35 21.36
C ARG A 149 0.35 -12.02 21.17
N ASN A 150 1.38 -11.42 21.79
CA ASN A 150 2.58 -12.09 22.32
C ASN A 150 3.60 -11.06 22.84
N ALA A 151 3.23 -10.31 23.87
CA ALA A 151 4.22 -9.93 24.87
C ALA A 151 4.57 -11.23 25.62
N ARG A 152 5.65 -11.90 25.21
CA ARG A 152 6.21 -13.03 25.94
C ARG A 152 6.59 -12.54 27.33
N THR A 153 5.85 -12.94 28.34
CA THR A 153 6.27 -12.83 29.75
C THR A 153 7.54 -13.65 29.92
N PRO A 154 8.63 -13.10 30.52
CA PRO A 154 9.73 -13.92 30.94
C PRO A 154 9.22 -14.82 32.07
N LYS A 155 9.40 -16.13 31.90
CA LYS A 155 9.23 -17.09 32.99
C LYS A 155 10.22 -16.67 34.09
N HIS A 156 9.71 -16.22 35.22
CA HIS A 156 10.50 -16.22 36.45
C HIS A 156 10.81 -17.68 36.76
N GLU A 157 12.06 -18.06 36.52
CA GLU A 157 12.64 -19.27 37.08
C GLU A 157 12.81 -19.04 38.59
N ASN A 158 12.23 -19.96 39.35
CA ASN A 158 12.39 -20.03 40.79
C ASN A 158 13.87 -20.25 41.14
N SER A 159 14.35 -19.53 42.14
CA SER A 159 15.42 -19.97 43.04
C SER A 159 15.15 -19.37 44.41
#